data_AF-A0A969AXW5-F1
#
_entry.id   AF-A0A969AXW5-F1
#
_cell.length_a   1.000
_cell.length_b   1.000
_cell.length_c   1.000
_cell.angle_alpha   90.00
_cell.angle_beta   90.00
_cell.angle_gamma   90.00
#
_symmetry.space_group_name_H-M   'P 1'
#
loop_
_entity.id
_entity.type
_entity.pdbx_description
1 polymer ?
#
loop_
_entity_poly.entity_id
_entity_poly.type
_entity_poly.pdbx_seq_one_letter_code
_entity_poly.pdbx_strand_id
1 'polypeptide(L)'
;MSTFFYRLYLFNTRHKGLFFGGLITLLLFLAYQVSHISLDENISDIFPKDKEVSEIEVVFNSANLNSNLIVHIYATDSTLPLADSIIALSHQLDSALYHQFPDIIAQRLLFYPDSLVNLFFGFFKEHLPLYLSEGDYEQIGKSLTLEGVEATVEKNFKALMSPVGLVGSKMILRDPFGFVQLPLKSFQQSQFDPNFALYKNHLFTADRQHLLFFCN
;
A
#
# COMPACT_ATOMS: atom_id res chain seq x y z
N MET A 1 5.09 41.39 50.18
CA MET A 1 4.65 40.02 49.87
C MET A 1 3.66 39.49 50.92
N SER A 2 4.01 39.43 52.22
CA SER A 2 3.11 38.91 53.28
C SER A 2 1.81 39.71 53.47
N THR A 3 1.86 41.04 53.36
CA THR A 3 0.68 41.91 53.52
C THR A 3 -0.35 41.76 52.40
N PHE A 4 0.07 41.36 51.20
CA PHE A 4 -0.83 41.10 50.07
C PHE A 4 -1.63 39.81 50.28
N PHE A 5 -0.95 38.71 50.60
CA PHE A 5 -1.60 37.43 50.93
C PHE A 5 -2.49 37.55 52.17
N TYR A 6 -2.09 38.32 53.17
CA TYR A 6 -2.90 38.55 54.37
C TYR A 6 -4.18 39.35 54.08
N ARG A 7 -4.12 40.37 53.23
CA ARG A 7 -5.32 41.12 52.79
C ARG A 7 -6.24 40.27 51.92
N LEU A 8 -5.68 39.47 51.02
CA LEU A 8 -6.43 38.52 50.20
C LEU A 8 -7.16 37.48 51.07
N TYR A 9 -6.49 36.97 52.10
CA TYR A 9 -7.08 36.04 53.07
C TYR A 9 -8.21 36.68 53.88
N LEU A 10 -8.01 37.90 54.41
CA LEU A 10 -9.07 38.63 55.14
C LEU A 10 -10.27 38.94 54.25
N PHE A 11 -10.05 39.29 52.99
CA PHE A 11 -11.11 39.52 52.00
C PHE A 11 -11.90 38.23 51.71
N ASN A 12 -11.22 37.10 51.50
CA ASN A 12 -11.85 35.80 51.25
C ASN A 12 -12.62 35.27 52.46
N THR A 13 -12.10 35.47 53.68
CA THR A 13 -12.74 35.03 54.92
C THR A 13 -13.95 35.87 55.29
N ARG A 14 -13.98 37.16 54.92
CA ARG A 14 -15.13 38.05 55.09
C ARG A 14 -16.25 37.82 54.07
N HIS A 15 -15.93 37.36 52.86
CA HIS A 15 -16.89 37.13 51.77
C HIS A 15 -16.90 35.69 51.24
N LYS A 16 -17.22 34.72 52.12
CA LYS A 16 -17.23 33.28 51.80
C LYS A 16 -18.07 32.92 50.56
N GLY A 17 -19.21 33.60 50.35
CA GLY A 17 -20.06 33.38 49.17
C GLY A 17 -19.41 33.81 47.84
N LEU A 18 -18.68 34.93 47.83
CA LEU A 18 -17.94 35.39 46.64
C LEU A 18 -16.79 34.43 46.32
N PHE A 19 -16.14 33.86 47.34
CA PHE A 19 -15.10 32.86 47.14
C PHE A 19 -15.62 31.59 46.47
N PHE A 20 -16.70 31.00 47.01
CA PHE A 20 -17.31 29.79 46.41
C PHE A 20 -17.89 30.08 45.03
N GLY A 21 -18.50 31.26 44.81
CA GLY A 21 -18.95 31.69 43.49
C GLY A 21 -17.80 31.76 42.49
N GLY A 22 -16.70 32.42 42.85
CA GLY A 22 -15.50 32.48 42.01
C GLY A 22 -14.87 31.12 41.73
N LEU A 23 -14.85 30.22 42.73
CA LEU A 23 -14.35 28.85 42.56
C LEU A 23 -15.23 28.04 41.59
N ILE A 24 -16.56 28.15 41.71
CA ILE A 24 -17.49 27.49 40.79
C ILE A 24 -17.35 28.05 39.38
N THR A 25 -17.22 29.37 39.22
CA THR A 25 -16.99 29.99 37.90
C THR A 25 -15.67 29.51 37.29
N LEU A 26 -14.59 29.41 38.07
CA LEU A 26 -13.32 28.88 37.60
C LEU A 26 -13.43 27.41 37.18
N LEU A 27 -14.13 26.59 37.96
CA LEU A 27 -14.36 25.18 37.64
C LEU A 27 -15.20 25.01 36.37
N LEU A 28 -16.25 25.82 36.21
CA LEU A 28 -17.07 25.81 34.99
C LEU A 28 -16.26 26.27 33.76
N PHE A 29 -15.40 27.27 33.93
CA PHE A 29 -14.50 27.71 32.86
C PHE A 29 -13.49 26.61 32.45
N LEU A 30 -12.89 25.92 33.42
CA LEU A 30 -11.99 24.79 33.14
C LEU A 30 -12.75 23.62 32.49
N ALA A 31 -13.96 23.29 32.95
CA ALA A 31 -14.80 22.27 32.34
C ALA A 31 -15.17 22.62 30.89
N TYR A 32 -15.45 23.89 30.62
CA TYR A 32 -15.70 24.39 29.26
C TYR A 32 -14.47 24.23 28.36
N GLN A 33 -13.28 24.57 28.87
CA GLN A 33 -12.03 24.38 28.13
C GLN A 33 -11.75 22.90 27.83
N VAL A 34 -11.98 22.01 28.79
CA VAL A 34 -11.81 20.55 28.60
C VAL A 34 -12.75 20.03 27.51
N SER A 35 -13.99 20.55 27.43
CA SER A 35 -14.95 20.16 26.39
C SER A 35 -14.53 20.56 24.97
N HIS A 36 -13.57 21.49 24.81
CA HIS A 36 -13.05 21.92 23.51
C HIS A 36 -11.74 21.23 23.12
N ILE A 37 -11.27 20.28 23.94
CA ILE A 37 -10.07 19.51 23.60
C ILE A 37 -10.44 18.50 22.51
N SER A 38 -9.95 18.73 21.30
CA SER A 38 -9.90 17.71 20.25
C SER A 38 -8.67 16.83 20.49
N LEU A 39 -8.88 15.52 20.60
CA LEU A 39 -7.79 14.57 20.57
C LEU A 39 -7.34 14.42 19.12
N ASP A 40 -6.10 14.79 18.84
CA ASP A 40 -5.44 14.46 17.60
C ASP A 40 -4.67 13.15 17.80
N GLU A 41 -5.00 12.12 17.02
CA GLU A 41 -4.35 10.81 17.09
C GLU A 41 -3.16 10.72 16.12
N ASN A 42 -2.79 11.82 15.47
CA ASN A 42 -1.68 11.84 14.53
C ASN A 42 -0.33 11.71 15.25
N ILE A 43 0.33 10.58 15.05
CA ILE A 43 1.67 10.31 15.61
C ILE A 43 2.75 11.25 15.05
N SER A 44 2.51 11.90 13.91
CA SER A 44 3.45 12.84 13.31
C SER A 44 3.72 14.06 14.18
N ASP A 45 2.76 14.47 15.01
CA ASP A 45 2.90 15.62 15.91
C ASP A 45 3.88 15.40 17.07
N ILE A 46 4.32 14.16 17.28
CA ILE A 46 5.35 13.81 18.27
C ILE A 46 6.76 14.15 17.75
N PHE A 47 6.95 14.24 16.43
CA PHE A 47 8.25 14.54 15.85
C PHE A 47 8.58 16.05 15.87
N PRO A 48 9.87 16.42 16.05
CA PRO A 48 10.28 17.82 16.00
C PRO A 48 10.05 18.40 14.60
N LYS A 49 9.34 19.54 14.54
CA LYS A 49 9.00 20.26 13.30
C LYS A 49 10.19 21.07 12.79
N ASP A 50 11.28 20.40 12.44
CA ASP A 50 12.42 20.98 11.72
C ASP A 50 12.09 21.12 10.23
N LYS A 51 12.69 22.11 9.55
CA LYS A 51 12.40 22.40 8.12
C LYS A 51 12.60 21.19 7.21
N GLU A 52 13.66 20.42 7.43
CA GLU A 52 13.95 19.19 6.67
C GLU A 52 12.91 18.09 6.94
N VAL A 53 12.41 17.97 8.16
CA VAL A 53 11.38 16.98 8.55
C VAL A 53 10.03 17.34 7.92
N SER A 54 9.71 18.64 7.81
CA SER A 54 8.48 19.11 7.17
C SER A 54 8.42 18.84 5.67
N GLU A 55 9.56 18.88 4.97
CA GLU A 55 9.62 18.54 3.54
C GLU A 55 9.40 17.03 3.32
N ILE A 56 9.95 16.20 4.21
CA ILE A 56 9.74 14.75 4.19
C ILE A 56 8.27 14.41 4.46
N GLU A 57 7.64 15.08 5.42
CA GLU A 57 6.21 14.91 5.73
C GLU A 57 5.31 15.27 4.54
N VAL A 58 5.62 16.35 3.82
CA VAL A 58 4.88 16.72 2.59
C VAL A 58 5.01 15.65 1.52
N VAL A 59 6.22 15.13 1.27
CA VAL A 59 6.41 14.05 0.28
C VAL A 59 5.66 12.79 0.71
N PHE A 60 5.76 12.43 2.00
CA PHE A 60 5.11 11.24 2.56
C PHE A 60 3.58 11.30 2.48
N ASN A 61 2.99 12.45 2.81
CA ASN A 61 1.55 12.69 2.70
C ASN A 61 1.11 12.82 1.23
N SER A 62 1.91 13.44 0.35
CA SER A 62 1.59 13.56 -1.08
C SER A 62 1.58 12.23 -1.82
N ALA A 63 2.35 11.25 -1.34
CA ALA A 63 2.40 9.92 -1.91
C ALA A 63 1.27 8.99 -1.44
N ASN A 64 0.33 9.48 -0.60
CA ASN A 64 -0.77 8.69 0.00
C ASN A 64 -0.30 7.36 0.61
N LEU A 65 0.94 7.31 1.12
CA LEU A 65 1.51 6.09 1.69
C LEU A 65 0.93 5.78 3.07
N ASN A 66 0.31 6.76 3.73
CA ASN A 66 -0.23 6.65 5.08
C ASN A 66 -1.67 6.09 5.15
N SER A 67 -2.37 5.95 4.01
CA SER A 67 -3.78 5.58 3.97
C SER A 67 -4.03 4.12 3.58
N ASN A 68 -2.97 3.31 3.44
CA ASN A 68 -3.10 1.92 3.06
C ASN A 68 -3.34 1.04 4.31
N LEU A 69 -4.58 0.58 4.49
CA LEU A 69 -4.91 -0.49 5.42
C LEU A 69 -4.43 -1.82 4.84
N ILE A 70 -3.53 -2.50 5.55
CA ILE A 70 -3.08 -3.85 5.21
C ILE A 70 -3.89 -4.83 6.04
N VAL A 71 -4.67 -5.68 5.37
CA VAL A 71 -5.43 -6.74 6.01
C VAL A 71 -4.69 -8.07 5.85
N HIS A 72 -4.42 -8.71 6.97
CA HIS A 72 -3.72 -9.99 7.05
C HIS A 72 -4.67 -11.09 7.49
N ILE A 73 -4.85 -12.10 6.64
CA ILE A 73 -5.69 -13.26 6.93
C ILE A 73 -4.80 -14.50 7.01
N TYR A 74 -4.94 -15.27 8.08
CA TYR A 74 -4.29 -16.56 8.26
C TYR A 74 -5.23 -17.48 9.03
N ALA A 75 -5.03 -18.78 8.95
CA ALA A 75 -5.71 -19.71 9.86
C ALA A 75 -4.75 -20.28 10.88
N THR A 76 -5.31 -20.57 12.05
CA THR A 76 -4.59 -21.09 13.21
C THR A 76 -4.32 -22.60 13.15
N ASP A 77 -4.98 -23.33 12.25
CA ASP A 77 -4.85 -24.79 12.12
C ASP A 77 -4.31 -25.17 10.74
N SER A 78 -3.11 -25.77 10.71
CA SER A 78 -2.25 -25.93 9.52
C SER A 78 -2.48 -27.22 8.72
N THR A 79 -3.54 -27.98 9.02
CA THR A 79 -3.66 -29.40 8.62
C THR A 79 -4.45 -29.66 7.33
N LEU A 80 -5.03 -28.64 6.70
CA LEU A 80 -5.84 -28.74 5.46
C LEU A 80 -5.34 -27.76 4.38
N PRO A 81 -5.71 -27.94 3.09
CA PRO A 81 -5.35 -27.00 2.03
C PRO A 81 -6.06 -25.65 2.25
N LEU A 82 -5.43 -24.82 3.06
CA LEU A 82 -6.00 -23.63 3.68
C LEU A 82 -6.17 -22.45 2.72
N ALA A 83 -5.35 -22.40 1.66
CA ALA A 83 -5.26 -21.26 0.76
C ALA A 83 -6.58 -20.94 0.05
N ASP A 84 -7.31 -21.95 -0.44
CA ASP A 84 -8.58 -21.73 -1.16
C ASP A 84 -9.69 -21.27 -0.20
N SER A 85 -9.68 -21.73 1.05
CA SER A 85 -10.61 -21.27 2.10
C SER A 85 -10.29 -19.84 2.55
N ILE A 86 -9.01 -19.48 2.67
CA ILE A 86 -8.57 -18.11 2.97
C ILE A 86 -9.00 -17.16 1.86
N ILE A 87 -8.88 -17.56 0.58
CA ILE A 87 -9.36 -16.77 -0.57
C ILE A 87 -10.89 -16.57 -0.49
N ALA A 88 -11.65 -17.62 -0.16
CA ALA A 88 -13.09 -17.49 -0.02
C ALA A 88 -13.47 -16.52 1.10
N LEU A 89 -12.78 -16.60 2.25
CA LEU A 89 -12.99 -15.69 3.37
C LEU A 89 -12.59 -14.26 3.02
N SER A 90 -11.47 -14.05 2.33
CA SER A 90 -11.02 -12.72 1.92
C SER A 90 -12.02 -12.05 0.99
N HIS A 91 -12.63 -12.79 0.05
CA HIS A 91 -13.70 -12.25 -0.80
C HIS A 91 -14.97 -11.89 -0.02
N GLN A 92 -15.35 -12.69 0.99
CA GLN A 92 -16.49 -12.38 1.85
C GLN A 92 -16.22 -11.12 2.68
N LEU A 93 -15.03 -11.01 3.27
CA LEU A 93 -14.61 -9.85 4.06
C LEU A 93 -14.56 -8.59 3.19
N ASP A 94 -13.94 -8.67 2.01
CA ASP A 94 -13.86 -7.57 1.05
C ASP A 94 -15.25 -7.08 0.59
N SER A 95 -16.18 -8.01 0.36
CA SER A 95 -17.57 -7.67 0.02
C SER A 95 -18.31 -7.02 1.18
N ALA A 96 -18.11 -7.51 2.41
CA ALA A 96 -18.73 -6.96 3.61
C ALA A 96 -18.21 -5.53 3.91
N LEU A 97 -16.90 -5.33 3.81
CA LEU A 97 -16.26 -4.02 3.96
C LEU A 97 -16.81 -3.01 2.96
N TYR A 98 -16.93 -3.41 1.69
CA TYR A 98 -17.49 -2.55 0.64
C TYR A 98 -18.95 -2.16 0.88
N HIS A 99 -19.79 -3.12 1.30
CA HIS A 99 -21.20 -2.84 1.58
C HIS A 99 -21.41 -1.93 2.80
N GLN A 100 -20.54 -2.04 3.79
CA GLN A 100 -20.69 -1.29 5.05
C GLN A 100 -20.03 0.09 5.01
N PHE A 101 -18.98 0.27 4.20
CA PHE A 101 -18.21 1.51 4.10
C PHE A 101 -17.91 1.92 2.64
N PRO A 102 -18.93 2.09 1.78
CA PRO A 102 -18.73 2.40 0.36
C PRO A 102 -18.04 3.75 0.12
N ASP A 103 -18.23 4.72 1.02
CA ASP A 103 -17.71 6.09 0.89
C ASP A 103 -16.28 6.27 1.45
N ILE A 104 -15.78 5.28 2.20
CA ILE A 104 -14.48 5.36 2.90
C ILE A 104 -13.39 4.58 2.16
N ILE A 105 -13.74 3.48 1.49
CA ILE A 105 -12.79 2.61 0.79
C ILE A 105 -12.82 2.94 -0.71
N ALA A 106 -11.85 3.71 -1.17
CA ALA A 106 -11.74 4.17 -2.56
C ALA A 106 -11.11 3.12 -3.49
N GLN A 107 -10.14 2.33 -3.00
CA GLN A 107 -9.41 1.35 -3.81
C GLN A 107 -9.20 0.03 -3.05
N ARG A 108 -9.39 -1.08 -3.77
CA ARG A 108 -9.28 -2.44 -3.23
C ARG A 108 -8.33 -3.25 -4.10
N LEU A 109 -7.21 -3.68 -3.53
CA LEU A 109 -6.20 -4.51 -4.17
C LEU A 109 -6.20 -5.91 -3.53
N LEU A 110 -7.35 -6.57 -3.56
CA LEU A 110 -7.49 -7.99 -3.16
C LEU A 110 -7.06 -8.93 -4.29
N PHE A 111 -7.35 -8.55 -5.52
CA PHE A 111 -7.12 -9.34 -6.71
C PHE A 111 -6.22 -8.55 -7.66
N TYR A 112 -5.14 -9.16 -8.13
CA TYR A 112 -4.28 -8.57 -9.16
C TYR A 112 -4.80 -8.99 -10.54
N PRO A 113 -5.55 -8.12 -11.26
CA PRO A 113 -6.13 -8.51 -12.52
C PRO A 113 -5.07 -8.65 -13.61
N ASP A 114 -5.31 -9.55 -14.56
CA ASP A 114 -4.47 -9.70 -15.75
C ASP A 114 -4.39 -8.40 -16.59
N SER A 115 -5.30 -7.45 -16.37
CA SER A 115 -5.24 -6.10 -16.96
C SER A 115 -4.03 -5.31 -16.48
N LEU A 116 -3.57 -5.49 -15.23
CA LEU A 116 -2.33 -4.88 -14.74
C LEU A 116 -1.13 -5.41 -15.53
N VAL A 117 -1.07 -6.71 -15.79
CA VAL A 117 0.00 -7.31 -16.60
C VAL A 117 0.02 -6.69 -17.99
N ASN A 118 -1.15 -6.50 -18.62
CA ASN A 118 -1.25 -5.84 -19.92
C ASN A 118 -0.87 -4.34 -19.88
N LEU A 119 -1.21 -3.64 -18.79
CA LEU A 119 -0.84 -2.24 -18.56
C LEU A 119 0.67 -2.09 -18.42
N PHE A 120 1.30 -2.87 -17.54
CA PHE A 120 2.75 -2.87 -17.37
C PHE A 120 3.46 -3.28 -18.65
N PHE A 121 2.99 -4.34 -19.32
CA PHE A 121 3.53 -4.73 -20.62
C PHE A 121 3.45 -3.59 -21.64
N GLY A 122 2.32 -2.88 -21.71
CA GLY A 122 2.15 -1.71 -22.60
C GLY A 122 3.12 -0.58 -22.26
N PHE A 123 3.22 -0.23 -20.99
CA PHE A 123 4.10 0.82 -20.48
C PHE A 123 5.58 0.53 -20.78
N PHE A 124 6.06 -0.68 -20.44
CA PHE A 124 7.43 -1.08 -20.73
C PHE A 124 7.70 -1.19 -22.23
N LYS A 125 6.70 -1.60 -23.03
CA LYS A 125 6.84 -1.62 -24.49
C LYS A 125 7.03 -0.21 -25.06
N GLU A 126 6.29 0.78 -24.58
CA GLU A 126 6.35 2.15 -25.07
C GLU A 126 7.64 2.87 -24.66
N HIS A 127 8.18 2.54 -23.48
CA HIS A 127 9.35 3.18 -22.90
C HIS A 127 10.58 2.27 -22.78
N LEU A 128 10.62 1.19 -23.57
CA LEU A 128 11.61 0.13 -23.44
C LEU A 128 13.06 0.62 -23.34
N PRO A 129 13.54 1.56 -24.19
CA PRO A 129 14.93 2.00 -24.16
C PRO A 129 15.38 2.61 -22.82
N LEU A 130 14.46 3.15 -22.02
CA LEU A 130 14.78 3.76 -20.73
C LEU A 130 15.10 2.73 -19.63
N TYR A 131 14.68 1.48 -19.81
CA TYR A 131 14.77 0.43 -18.80
C TYR A 131 15.73 -0.71 -19.17
N LEU A 132 16.38 -0.62 -20.33
CA LEU A 132 17.37 -1.60 -20.78
C LEU A 132 18.75 -1.27 -20.20
N SER A 133 19.46 -2.31 -19.76
CA SER A 133 20.88 -2.23 -19.38
C SER A 133 21.79 -2.39 -20.60
N GLU A 134 23.07 -2.06 -20.48
CA GLU A 134 24.06 -2.28 -21.55
C GLU A 134 24.12 -3.75 -22.00
N GLY A 135 24.02 -4.70 -21.05
CA GLY A 135 24.00 -6.13 -21.35
C GLY A 135 22.75 -6.57 -22.13
N ASP A 136 21.62 -5.91 -21.93
CA ASP A 136 20.39 -6.20 -22.67
C ASP A 136 20.52 -5.83 -24.14
N TYR A 137 21.25 -4.76 -24.47
CA TYR A 137 21.53 -4.36 -25.85
C TYR A 137 22.38 -5.38 -26.60
N GLU A 138 23.35 -6.02 -25.93
CA GLU A 138 24.11 -7.11 -26.54
C GLU A 138 23.22 -8.31 -26.86
N GLN A 139 22.28 -8.64 -25.97
CA GLN A 139 21.32 -9.72 -26.18
C GLN A 139 20.37 -9.41 -27.34
N ILE A 140 19.85 -8.18 -27.41
CA ILE A 140 19.03 -7.71 -28.53
C ILE A 140 19.81 -7.82 -29.84
N GLY A 141 21.08 -7.39 -29.86
CA GLY A 141 21.95 -7.49 -31.04
C GLY A 141 22.09 -8.92 -31.55
N LYS A 142 22.28 -9.90 -30.65
CA LYS A 142 22.34 -11.33 -31.01
C LYS A 142 21.01 -11.84 -31.56
N SER A 143 19.88 -11.44 -30.98
CA SER A 143 18.54 -11.84 -31.43
C SER A 143 18.18 -11.29 -32.81
N LEU A 144 18.78 -10.19 -33.24
CA LEU A 144 18.55 -9.55 -34.54
C LEU A 144 19.43 -10.11 -35.68
N THR A 145 20.31 -11.07 -35.38
CA THR A 145 21.06 -11.81 -36.42
C THR A 145 20.14 -12.75 -37.20
N LEU A 146 20.54 -13.17 -38.41
CA LEU A 146 19.74 -14.09 -39.24
C LEU A 146 19.38 -15.38 -38.47
N GLU A 147 20.37 -15.96 -37.79
CA GLU A 147 20.21 -17.16 -36.97
C GLU A 147 19.27 -16.90 -35.77
N GLY A 148 19.41 -15.73 -35.12
CA GLY A 148 18.55 -15.33 -34.00
C GLY A 148 17.09 -15.12 -34.40
N VAL A 149 16.85 -14.53 -35.58
CA VAL A 149 15.51 -14.33 -36.13
C VAL A 149 14.87 -15.67 -36.47
N GLU A 150 15.59 -16.57 -37.15
CA GLU A 150 15.09 -17.90 -37.51
C GLU A 150 14.71 -18.71 -36.25
N ALA A 151 15.60 -18.73 -35.24
CA ALA A 151 15.32 -19.39 -33.97
C ALA A 151 14.11 -18.79 -33.24
N THR A 152 13.94 -17.47 -33.28
CA THR A 152 12.80 -16.77 -32.66
C THR A 152 11.50 -17.11 -33.37
N VAL A 153 11.49 -17.12 -34.70
CA VAL A 153 10.32 -17.47 -35.51
C VAL A 153 9.92 -18.92 -35.26
N GLU A 154 10.88 -19.85 -35.26
CA GLU A 154 10.60 -21.27 -34.97
C GLU A 154 10.02 -21.47 -33.57
N LYS A 155 10.60 -20.80 -32.56
CA LYS A 155 10.11 -20.82 -31.19
C LYS A 155 8.67 -20.28 -31.10
N ASN A 156 8.41 -19.14 -31.72
CA ASN A 156 7.08 -18.52 -31.70
C ASN A 156 6.06 -19.39 -32.43
N PHE A 157 6.43 -20.00 -33.56
CA PHE A 157 5.57 -20.92 -34.29
C PHE A 157 5.20 -22.13 -33.43
N LYS A 158 6.18 -22.79 -32.80
CA LYS A 158 5.93 -23.90 -31.86
C LYS A 158 5.03 -23.47 -30.69
N ALA A 159 5.26 -22.29 -30.12
CA ALA A 159 4.45 -21.77 -29.03
C ALA A 159 2.99 -21.52 -29.44
N LEU A 160 2.76 -20.93 -30.63
CA LEU A 160 1.42 -20.67 -31.18
C LEU A 160 0.66 -21.96 -31.52
N MET A 161 1.37 -23.02 -31.94
CA MET A 161 0.78 -24.33 -32.23
C MET A 161 0.50 -25.17 -30.98
N SER A 162 0.96 -24.73 -29.80
CA SER A 162 0.74 -25.41 -28.53
C SER A 162 -0.49 -24.87 -27.78
N PRO A 163 -1.02 -25.59 -26.76
CA PRO A 163 -2.12 -25.09 -25.92
C PRO A 163 -1.83 -23.73 -25.25
N VAL A 164 -0.54 -23.40 -25.05
CA VAL A 164 -0.09 -22.10 -24.51
C VAL A 164 -0.39 -20.96 -25.49
N GLY A 165 -0.41 -21.23 -26.79
CA GLY A 165 -0.71 -20.26 -27.85
C GLY A 165 -2.12 -19.66 -27.77
N LEU A 166 -3.08 -20.40 -27.21
CA LEU A 166 -4.46 -19.91 -27.01
C LEU A 166 -4.53 -18.69 -26.09
N VAL A 167 -3.65 -18.65 -25.08
CA VAL A 167 -3.60 -17.56 -24.09
C VAL A 167 -2.51 -16.54 -24.47
N GLY A 168 -1.36 -17.01 -24.96
CA GLY A 168 -0.17 -16.18 -25.20
C GLY A 168 -0.06 -15.54 -26.59
N SER A 169 -0.89 -15.91 -27.57
CA SER A 169 -0.77 -15.44 -28.96
C SER A 169 -0.75 -13.91 -29.10
N LYS A 170 -1.60 -13.20 -28.34
CA LYS A 170 -1.63 -11.73 -28.34
C LYS A 170 -0.33 -11.11 -27.85
N MET A 171 0.35 -11.71 -26.89
CA MET A 171 1.63 -11.21 -26.38
C MET A 171 2.75 -11.46 -27.39
N ILE A 172 2.82 -12.66 -27.97
CA ILE A 172 3.81 -13.02 -29.01
C ILE A 172 3.70 -12.08 -30.21
N LEU A 173 2.48 -11.75 -30.65
CA LEU A 173 2.26 -10.81 -31.75
C LEU A 173 2.65 -9.37 -31.40
N ARG A 174 2.48 -8.97 -30.13
CA ARG A 174 2.84 -7.62 -29.69
C ARG A 174 4.34 -7.45 -29.45
N ASP A 175 5.05 -8.51 -29.10
CA ASP A 175 6.50 -8.52 -28.90
C ASP A 175 7.08 -9.89 -29.30
N PRO A 176 7.38 -10.11 -30.59
CA PRO A 176 7.82 -11.40 -31.09
C PRO A 176 9.21 -11.81 -30.59
N PHE A 177 10.07 -10.83 -30.29
CA PHE A 177 11.40 -11.11 -29.74
C PHE A 177 11.40 -11.19 -28.20
N GLY A 178 10.33 -10.76 -27.54
CA GLY A 178 10.20 -10.82 -26.08
C GLY A 178 11.09 -9.82 -25.35
N PHE A 179 11.47 -8.71 -25.98
CA PHE A 179 12.37 -7.70 -25.38
C PHE A 179 11.76 -7.01 -24.16
N VAL A 180 10.43 -6.90 -24.07
CA VAL A 180 9.72 -6.34 -22.91
C VAL A 180 9.99 -7.16 -21.64
N GLN A 181 10.34 -8.45 -21.77
CA GLN A 181 10.67 -9.31 -20.63
C GLN A 181 12.06 -9.04 -20.03
N LEU A 182 12.96 -8.40 -20.77
CA LEU A 182 14.32 -8.08 -20.30
C LEU A 182 14.29 -7.17 -19.06
N PRO A 183 13.68 -5.97 -19.10
CA PRO A 183 13.58 -5.12 -17.91
C PRO A 183 12.72 -5.76 -16.82
N LEU A 184 11.63 -6.46 -17.18
CA LEU A 184 10.75 -7.12 -16.20
C LEU A 184 11.50 -8.13 -15.32
N LYS A 185 12.44 -8.89 -15.88
CA LYS A 185 13.26 -9.83 -15.10
C LYS A 185 14.17 -9.11 -14.11
N SER A 186 14.78 -8.00 -14.52
CA SER A 186 15.62 -7.18 -13.65
C SER A 186 14.83 -6.57 -12.49
N PHE A 187 13.59 -6.13 -12.75
CA PHE A 187 12.66 -5.68 -11.71
C PHE A 187 12.23 -6.80 -10.77
N GLN A 188 11.90 -7.99 -11.30
CA GLN A 188 11.54 -9.15 -10.49
C GLN A 188 12.66 -9.57 -9.53
N GLN A 189 13.91 -9.54 -9.99
CA GLN A 189 15.08 -9.89 -9.17
C GLN A 189 15.37 -8.87 -8.06
N SER A 190 14.95 -7.61 -8.23
CA SER A 190 15.29 -6.53 -7.29
C SER A 190 14.22 -6.28 -6.22
N GLN A 191 12.96 -6.70 -6.44
CA GLN A 191 11.83 -6.28 -5.59
C GLN A 191 11.02 -7.41 -4.93
N PHE A 192 11.18 -8.68 -5.33
CA PHE A 192 10.44 -9.77 -4.70
C PHE A 192 11.20 -10.31 -3.49
N ASP A 193 10.73 -9.96 -2.29
CA ASP A 193 11.04 -10.73 -1.09
C ASP A 193 10.60 -12.19 -1.34
N PRO A 194 11.50 -13.20 -1.28
CA PRO A 194 11.18 -14.59 -1.56
C PRO A 194 10.10 -15.17 -0.64
N ASN A 195 9.78 -14.47 0.45
CA ASN A 195 8.74 -14.88 1.38
C ASN A 195 7.32 -14.67 0.85
N PHE A 196 7.12 -13.96 -0.28
CA PHE A 196 5.81 -13.71 -0.86
C PHE A 196 5.68 -14.24 -2.30
N ALA A 197 4.52 -14.81 -2.61
CA ALA A 197 4.18 -15.33 -3.92
C ALA A 197 2.71 -15.09 -4.26
N LEU A 198 2.40 -14.95 -5.55
CA LEU A 198 1.01 -14.91 -6.01
C LEU A 198 0.46 -16.34 -6.14
N TYR A 199 -0.67 -16.61 -5.49
CA TYR A 199 -1.44 -17.84 -5.66
C TYR A 199 -2.86 -17.49 -6.11
N LYS A 200 -3.26 -17.97 -7.30
CA LYS A 200 -4.54 -17.59 -7.96
C LYS A 200 -4.78 -16.07 -7.96
N ASN A 201 -3.76 -15.28 -8.30
CA ASN A 201 -3.79 -13.82 -8.35
C ASN A 201 -4.01 -13.11 -7.00
N HIS A 202 -3.81 -13.80 -5.88
CA HIS A 202 -3.82 -13.25 -4.52
C HIS A 202 -2.40 -13.27 -3.93
N LEU A 203 -2.04 -12.26 -3.14
CA LEU A 203 -0.73 -12.19 -2.49
C LEU A 203 -0.70 -13.07 -1.25
N PHE A 204 0.11 -14.12 -1.30
CA PHE A 204 0.33 -15.07 -0.22
C PHE A 204 1.78 -15.06 0.23
N THR A 205 2.02 -15.54 1.44
CA THR A 205 3.36 -16.02 1.82
C THR A 205 3.73 -17.28 1.04
N ALA A 206 5.03 -17.56 0.92
CA ALA A 206 5.55 -18.71 0.17
C ALA A 206 4.99 -20.07 0.65
N ASP A 207 4.68 -20.18 1.94
CA ASP A 207 4.04 -21.34 2.58
C ASP A 207 2.51 -21.43 2.34
N ARG A 208 1.92 -20.40 1.70
CA ARG A 208 0.49 -20.26 1.39
C ARG A 208 -0.43 -20.24 2.61
N GLN A 209 0.08 -19.86 3.78
CA GLN A 209 -0.71 -19.81 5.02
C GLN A 209 -1.25 -18.42 5.32
N HIS A 210 -0.61 -17.37 4.78
CA HIS A 210 -0.95 -15.99 5.05
C HIS A 210 -1.32 -15.28 3.75
N LEU A 211 -2.52 -14.69 3.71
CA LEU A 211 -2.96 -13.81 2.63
C LEU A 211 -2.86 -12.36 3.11
N LEU A 212 -2.32 -11.51 2.25
CA LEU A 212 -2.29 -10.06 2.44
C LEU A 212 -3.11 -9.38 1.35
N PHE A 213 -3.92 -8.39 1.72
CA PHE A 213 -4.54 -7.49 0.77
C PHE A 213 -4.57 -6.06 1.29
N PHE A 214 -4.64 -5.12 0.34
CA PHE A 214 -4.55 -3.69 0.62
C PHE A 214 -5.88 -3.00 0.33
N CYS A 215 -6.30 -2.15 1.26
CA CYS A 215 -7.43 -1.25 1.13
C CYS A 215 -6.97 0.18 1.35
N ASN A 216 -7.46 1.10 0.52
CA ASN A 216 -7.25 2.55 0.65
C ASN A 216 -8.60 3.24 0.55
#